data_AF-A0A6N2JZP9-F1
#
_entry.id   AF-A0A6N2JZP9-F1
#
_cell.length_a   1.000
_cell.length_b   1.000
_cell.length_c   1.000
_cell.angle_alpha   90.00
_cell.angle_beta   90.00
_cell.angle_gamma   90.00
#
_symmetry.space_group_name_H-M   'P 1'
#
loop_
_entity.id
_entity.type
_entity.pdbx_description
1 polymer ?
#
loop_
_entity_poly.entity_id
_entity_poly.type
_entity_poly.pdbx_seq_one_letter_code
_entity_poly.pdbx_strand_id
1 'polypeptide(L)'
;MANSTQLHPSMPLCFPPSLPLSITPAEILKLFSPGSILLIFCCGKKMVGSIKAANHHNNGYGLEEKLDELRTLLGKADGDPLRIVGVGAGAWGSVFAALLQDSYGQFREKVQIRIWRRPGRAVDRVTAEHLFEVINSREDVLRRLIRRCAYLKYVEARLGDRTLFADEILKDGFCLNMIETPLCPLKVVTNLQEAVWDADIVVNGLPSTETGEVFEEISHYWKERVTAPIVISLAKGIEAALKPVPRIITPTQMINRATGVPMENILYLGGPNIASEIHNKEYANARICGAD
;
A
#
# COMPACT_ATOMS: atom_id res chain seq x y z
N MET A 1 -37.90 -31.87 -53.01
CA MET A 1 -37.63 -30.43 -52.86
C MET A 1 -37.45 -30.12 -51.39
N ALA A 2 -36.29 -29.56 -51.07
CA ALA A 2 -35.84 -29.18 -49.74
C ALA A 2 -36.65 -27.99 -49.19
N ASN A 3 -36.82 -27.89 -47.86
CA ASN A 3 -35.98 -26.99 -47.07
C ASN A 3 -36.27 -27.10 -45.57
N SER A 4 -35.23 -27.57 -44.88
CA SER A 4 -34.84 -27.25 -43.52
C SER A 4 -34.87 -25.74 -43.24
N THR A 5 -35.41 -25.33 -42.10
CA THR A 5 -35.12 -24.01 -41.51
C THR A 5 -34.39 -24.22 -40.19
N GLN A 6 -33.18 -23.67 -40.17
CA GLN A 6 -32.13 -23.89 -39.20
C GLN A 6 -32.42 -23.21 -37.87
N LEU A 7 -32.19 -23.94 -36.78
CA LEU A 7 -31.89 -23.39 -35.47
C LEU A 7 -30.57 -22.61 -35.56
N HIS A 8 -30.61 -21.32 -35.25
CA HIS A 8 -29.41 -20.52 -35.05
C HIS A 8 -28.64 -21.05 -33.83
N PRO A 9 -27.35 -21.42 -33.96
CA PRO A 9 -26.52 -21.68 -32.80
C PRO A 9 -26.16 -20.35 -32.12
N SER A 10 -26.52 -20.23 -30.86
CA SER A 10 -25.99 -19.21 -29.94
C SER A 10 -24.46 -19.27 -29.97
N MET A 11 -23.84 -18.16 -30.36
CA MET A 11 -22.38 -18.01 -30.32
C MET A 11 -21.86 -18.33 -28.91
N PRO A 12 -20.80 -19.14 -28.77
CA PRO A 12 -20.10 -19.22 -27.51
C PRO A 12 -19.50 -17.84 -27.21
N LEU A 13 -19.87 -17.26 -26.06
CA LEU A 13 -19.12 -16.18 -25.46
C LEU A 13 -17.69 -16.71 -25.25
N CYS A 14 -16.79 -16.35 -26.16
CA CYS A 14 -15.35 -16.45 -25.94
C CYS A 14 -15.03 -15.55 -24.76
N PHE A 15 -15.05 -16.10 -23.56
CA PHE A 15 -14.29 -15.53 -22.45
C PHE A 15 -12.84 -15.46 -22.91
N PRO A 16 -12.16 -14.30 -22.80
CA PRO A 16 -10.73 -14.26 -23.04
C PRO A 16 -10.08 -15.29 -22.08
N PRO A 17 -9.06 -16.03 -22.54
CA PRO A 17 -8.36 -16.95 -21.68
C PRO A 17 -7.87 -16.18 -20.46
N SER A 18 -8.17 -16.69 -19.28
CA SER A 18 -7.57 -16.26 -18.02
C SER A 18 -6.05 -16.20 -18.23
N LEU A 19 -5.52 -14.98 -18.33
CA LEU A 19 -4.08 -14.75 -18.42
C LEU A 19 -3.42 -15.39 -17.20
N PRO A 20 -2.49 -16.34 -17.37
CA PRO A 20 -1.66 -16.78 -16.28
C PRO A 20 -0.56 -15.73 -16.09
N LEU A 21 -0.92 -14.55 -15.60
CA LEU A 21 0.05 -13.57 -15.13
C LEU A 21 0.36 -13.91 -13.67
N SER A 22 1.11 -14.99 -13.46
CA SER A 22 1.80 -15.21 -12.19
C SER A 22 2.94 -14.18 -12.11
N ILE A 23 2.61 -12.93 -11.76
CA ILE A 23 3.63 -11.93 -11.43
C ILE A 23 4.40 -12.50 -10.25
N THR A 24 5.69 -12.74 -10.46
CA THR A 24 6.52 -13.33 -9.43
C THR A 24 6.74 -12.30 -8.33
N PRO A 25 6.87 -12.71 -7.05
CA PRO A 25 7.21 -11.77 -5.98
C PRO A 25 8.53 -11.01 -6.27
N ALA A 26 9.43 -11.58 -7.08
CA ALA A 26 10.65 -10.94 -7.56
C ALA A 26 10.42 -9.72 -8.47
N GLU A 27 9.35 -9.71 -9.26
CA GLU A 27 8.97 -8.57 -10.10
C GLU A 27 8.36 -7.45 -9.27
N ILE A 28 7.53 -7.80 -8.28
CA ILE A 28 7.00 -6.85 -7.30
C ILE A 28 8.12 -6.26 -6.44
N LEU A 29 9.22 -6.99 -6.20
CA LEU A 29 10.41 -6.47 -5.53
C LEU A 29 11.09 -5.30 -6.25
N LYS A 30 10.92 -5.17 -7.57
CA LYS A 30 11.49 -4.06 -8.33
C LYS A 30 10.92 -2.69 -7.88
N LEU A 31 9.69 -2.67 -7.35
CA LEU A 31 9.09 -1.47 -6.71
C LEU A 31 9.85 -1.01 -5.47
N PHE A 32 10.57 -1.90 -4.81
CA PHE A 32 11.14 -1.64 -3.49
C PHE A 32 12.65 -1.41 -3.52
N SER A 33 13.22 -1.30 -4.73
CA SER A 33 14.63 -0.98 -4.97
C SER A 33 15.02 0.53 -5.04
N PRO A 34 14.30 1.54 -4.50
CA PRO A 34 14.79 2.93 -4.58
C PRO A 34 15.88 3.34 -3.57
N GLY A 35 16.09 2.62 -2.46
CA GLY A 35 17.17 2.96 -1.54
C GLY A 35 16.97 2.45 -0.10
N SER A 36 18.09 2.09 0.54
CA SER A 36 18.26 1.77 1.96
C SER A 36 17.72 0.44 2.52
N ILE A 37 16.73 -0.20 1.91
CA ILE A 37 16.22 -1.50 2.40
C ILE A 37 16.85 -2.66 1.60
N LEU A 38 17.59 -3.53 2.28
CA LEU A 38 18.01 -4.81 1.70
C LEU A 38 16.81 -5.77 1.74
N LEU A 39 16.20 -5.98 0.59
CA LEU A 39 15.15 -6.98 0.45
C LEU A 39 15.75 -8.32 0.06
N ILE A 40 15.54 -9.31 0.91
CA ILE A 40 15.98 -10.69 0.74
C ILE A 40 14.77 -11.53 0.36
N PHE A 41 14.76 -12.12 -0.83
CA PHE A 41 13.64 -12.93 -1.29
C PHE A 41 13.77 -14.39 -0.80
N CYS A 42 12.67 -14.97 -0.35
CA CYS A 42 12.57 -16.39 -0.02
C CYS A 42 11.31 -16.98 -0.68
N CYS A 43 11.53 -17.86 -1.66
CA CYS A 43 10.55 -18.71 -2.32
C CYS A 43 10.87 -20.16 -1.90
N GLY A 44 9.98 -20.79 -1.13
CA GLY A 44 10.23 -22.09 -0.47
C GLY A 44 11.52 -22.19 0.38
N LYS A 45 12.14 -23.38 0.40
CA LYS A 45 13.41 -23.69 1.12
C LYS A 45 14.66 -23.12 0.43
N LYS A 46 14.54 -22.34 -0.64
CA LYS A 46 15.68 -21.80 -1.40
C LYS A 46 15.73 -20.27 -1.30
N MET A 47 16.91 -19.77 -0.97
CA MET A 47 17.23 -18.34 -1.02
C MET A 47 17.37 -17.93 -2.49
N VAL A 48 16.51 -17.03 -2.97
CA VAL A 48 16.50 -16.60 -4.37
C VAL A 48 16.91 -15.13 -4.42
N GLY A 49 18.20 -14.86 -4.19
CA GLY A 49 18.82 -13.55 -4.43
C GLY A 49 18.72 -12.51 -3.30
N SER A 50 19.60 -11.51 -3.40
CA SER A 50 19.75 -10.38 -2.49
C SER A 50 19.96 -9.12 -3.34
N ILE A 51 19.09 -8.12 -3.21
CA ILE A 51 19.21 -6.86 -3.97
C ILE A 51 19.85 -5.81 -3.06
N LYS A 52 21.16 -5.56 -3.26
CA LYS A 52 21.87 -4.48 -2.55
C LYS A 52 21.42 -3.12 -3.07
N ALA A 53 20.98 -2.24 -2.16
CA ALA A 53 20.75 -0.83 -2.48
C ALA A 53 22.10 -0.16 -2.76
N ALA A 54 22.30 0.31 -4.00
CA ALA A 54 23.40 1.21 -4.34
C ALA A 54 22.96 2.65 -4.06
N ASN A 55 23.79 3.42 -3.36
CA ASN A 55 23.62 4.86 -3.18
C ASN A 55 23.51 5.54 -4.55
N HIS A 56 22.45 6.31 -4.81
CA HIS A 56 22.51 7.30 -5.89
C HIS A 56 21.64 8.53 -5.63
N HIS A 57 22.34 9.67 -5.53
CA HIS A 57 21.86 10.88 -6.17
C HIS A 57 21.81 10.60 -7.69
N ASN A 58 20.69 10.95 -8.33
CA ASN A 58 20.55 11.14 -9.79
C ASN A 58 20.34 9.89 -10.69
N ASN A 59 19.28 9.09 -10.49
CA ASN A 59 18.96 7.97 -11.39
C ASN A 59 17.46 7.86 -11.77
N GLY A 60 16.83 8.99 -12.13
CA GLY A 60 15.39 9.05 -12.47
C GLY A 60 14.97 8.11 -13.61
N TYR A 61 15.81 7.98 -14.64
CA TYR A 61 15.54 7.13 -15.80
C TYR A 61 15.38 5.64 -15.44
N GLY A 62 16.20 5.11 -14.54
CA GLY A 62 16.12 3.70 -14.13
C GLY A 62 14.93 3.38 -13.22
N LEU A 63 14.37 4.37 -12.51
CA LEU A 63 13.16 4.18 -11.71
C LEU A 63 11.89 4.22 -12.58
N GLU A 64 11.89 5.08 -13.60
CA GLU A 64 10.80 5.17 -14.57
C GLU A 64 10.68 3.92 -15.42
N GLU A 65 11.79 3.38 -15.93
CA GLU A 65 11.82 2.13 -16.69
C GLU A 65 11.28 0.95 -15.87
N LYS A 66 11.70 0.80 -14.61
CA LYS A 66 11.16 -0.23 -13.69
C LYS A 66 9.65 -0.08 -13.47
N LEU A 67 9.15 1.15 -13.42
CA LEU A 67 7.73 1.42 -13.28
C LEU A 67 6.96 1.03 -14.55
N ASP A 68 7.51 1.32 -15.73
CA ASP A 68 6.92 0.92 -17.00
C ASP A 68 6.95 -0.59 -17.22
N GLU A 69 8.03 -1.28 -16.82
CA GLU A 69 8.08 -2.74 -16.79
C GLU A 69 6.94 -3.32 -15.95
N LEU A 70 6.75 -2.80 -14.72
CA LEU A 70 5.69 -3.28 -13.85
C LEU A 70 4.29 -2.98 -14.41
N ARG A 71 4.09 -1.79 -14.97
CA ARG A 71 2.84 -1.42 -15.64
C ARG A 71 2.54 -2.40 -16.77
N THR A 72 3.53 -2.75 -17.57
CA THR A 72 3.41 -3.73 -18.67
C THR A 72 3.06 -5.11 -18.14
N LEU A 73 3.73 -5.57 -17.07
CA LEU A 73 3.43 -6.85 -16.41
C LEU A 73 2.00 -6.91 -15.87
N LEU A 74 1.46 -5.78 -15.40
CA LEU A 74 0.08 -5.66 -14.95
C LEU A 74 -0.93 -5.37 -16.07
N GLY A 75 -0.50 -5.42 -17.34
CA GLY A 75 -1.37 -5.19 -18.49
C GLY A 75 -1.91 -3.76 -18.58
N LYS A 76 -1.21 -2.78 -17.99
CA LYS A 76 -1.61 -1.37 -18.01
C LYS A 76 -1.33 -0.79 -19.40
N ALA A 77 -2.34 -0.14 -19.97
CA ALA A 77 -2.20 0.58 -21.22
C ALA A 77 -1.47 1.92 -21.05
N ASP A 78 -1.02 2.51 -22.15
CA ASP A 78 -0.49 3.87 -22.15
C ASP A 78 -1.54 4.87 -21.64
N GLY A 79 -1.12 5.76 -20.75
CA GLY A 79 -2.01 6.70 -20.05
C GLY A 79 -2.86 6.08 -18.93
N ASP A 80 -2.86 4.76 -18.73
CA ASP A 80 -3.48 4.13 -17.55
C ASP A 80 -2.44 4.01 -16.41
N PRO A 81 -2.58 4.78 -15.32
CA PRO A 81 -1.63 4.75 -14.23
C PRO A 81 -1.77 3.48 -13.40
N LEU A 82 -0.65 3.02 -12.85
CA LEU A 82 -0.62 2.02 -11.79
C LEU A 82 -1.18 2.62 -10.50
N ARG A 83 -2.23 2.03 -9.94
CA ARG A 83 -2.91 2.50 -8.73
C ARG A 83 -2.53 1.64 -7.53
N ILE A 84 -1.82 2.25 -6.59
CA ILE A 84 -1.37 1.60 -5.35
C ILE A 84 -2.11 2.23 -4.17
N VAL A 85 -2.75 1.39 -3.35
CA VAL A 85 -3.40 1.82 -2.11
C VAL A 85 -2.76 1.17 -0.89
N GLY A 86 -2.40 1.96 0.12
CA GLY A 86 -2.15 1.47 1.48
C GLY A 86 -3.44 1.42 2.28
N VAL A 87 -3.85 0.26 2.78
CA VAL A 87 -4.98 0.10 3.70
C VAL A 87 -4.44 0.04 5.11
N GLY A 88 -4.65 1.10 5.89
CA GLY A 88 -4.12 1.23 7.25
C GLY A 88 -3.01 2.27 7.34
N ALA A 89 -3.23 3.27 8.20
CA ALA A 89 -2.35 4.42 8.38
C ALA A 89 -1.68 4.45 9.76
N GLY A 90 -1.29 3.27 10.26
CA GLY A 90 -0.35 3.15 11.37
C GLY A 90 1.08 3.48 10.92
N ALA A 91 2.02 3.47 11.87
CA ALA A 91 3.44 3.77 11.64
C ALA A 91 4.00 3.11 10.37
N TRP A 92 3.89 1.79 10.27
CA TRP A 92 4.48 1.03 9.17
C TRP A 92 3.77 1.26 7.82
N GLY A 93 2.43 1.27 7.80
CA GLY A 93 1.66 1.56 6.57
C GLY A 93 1.91 2.97 6.04
N SER A 94 2.03 3.97 6.93
CA SER A 94 2.36 5.35 6.55
C SER A 94 3.78 5.49 6.01
N VAL A 95 4.78 4.88 6.66
CA VAL A 95 6.17 4.90 6.16
C VAL A 95 6.27 4.20 4.81
N PHE A 96 5.61 3.05 4.65
CA PHE A 96 5.62 2.33 3.38
C PHE A 96 5.03 3.15 2.24
N ALA A 97 3.88 3.79 2.47
CA ALA A 97 3.27 4.70 1.49
C ALA A 97 4.17 5.91 1.19
N ALA A 98 4.83 6.48 2.21
CA ALA A 98 5.76 7.60 2.04
C ALA A 98 6.98 7.22 1.21
N LEU A 99 7.57 6.04 1.43
CA LEU A 99 8.69 5.55 0.62
C LEU A 99 8.32 5.39 -0.85
N LEU A 100 7.13 4.82 -1.13
CA LEU A 100 6.62 4.73 -2.50
C LEU A 100 6.38 6.13 -3.09
N GLN A 101 5.80 7.03 -2.30
CA GLN A 101 5.49 8.39 -2.73
C GLN A 101 6.76 9.22 -3.02
N ASP A 102 7.80 9.08 -2.21
CA ASP A 102 9.09 9.76 -2.42
C ASP A 102 9.81 9.22 -3.66
N SER A 103 9.69 7.91 -3.91
CA SER A 103 10.40 7.25 -5.00
C SER A 103 9.73 7.44 -6.36
N TYR A 104 8.40 7.36 -6.39
CA TYR A 104 7.63 7.30 -7.63
C TYR A 104 6.65 8.45 -7.81
N GLY A 105 6.41 9.26 -6.78
CA GLY A 105 5.38 10.30 -6.78
C GLY A 105 5.58 11.45 -7.76
N GLN A 106 6.77 11.55 -8.37
CA GLN A 106 7.04 12.46 -9.48
C GLN A 106 6.39 12.00 -10.80
N PHE A 107 6.17 10.69 -10.98
CA PHE A 107 5.61 10.09 -12.20
C PHE A 107 4.08 9.99 -12.15
N ARG A 108 3.39 11.11 -11.85
CA ARG A 108 1.95 11.12 -11.55
C ARG A 108 1.04 10.58 -12.66
N GLU A 109 1.51 10.62 -13.91
CA GLU A 109 0.80 10.08 -15.07
C GLU A 109 0.93 8.55 -15.18
N LYS A 110 1.98 7.97 -14.56
CA LYS A 110 2.28 6.54 -14.60
C LYS A 110 1.87 5.81 -13.33
N VAL A 111 1.80 6.50 -12.18
CA VAL A 111 1.46 5.90 -10.90
C VAL A 111 0.71 6.86 -9.99
N GLN A 112 -0.27 6.31 -9.28
CA GLN A 112 -1.04 7.00 -8.25
C GLN A 112 -0.97 6.21 -6.96
N ILE A 113 -0.45 6.86 -5.91
CA ILE A 113 -0.33 6.27 -4.58
C ILE A 113 -1.30 6.99 -3.65
N ARG A 114 -2.09 6.23 -2.92
CA ARG A 114 -3.00 6.74 -1.89
C ARG A 114 -2.97 5.86 -0.65
N ILE A 115 -3.36 6.43 0.48
CA ILE A 115 -3.47 5.70 1.74
C ILE A 115 -4.86 5.88 2.33
N TRP A 116 -5.49 4.77 2.68
CA TRP A 116 -6.73 4.75 3.41
C TRP A 116 -6.49 4.79 4.91
N ARG A 117 -7.25 5.65 5.59
CA ARG A 117 -7.31 5.74 7.04
C ARG A 117 -8.76 5.83 7.48
N ARG A 118 -9.13 5.12 8.56
CA ARG A 118 -10.41 5.34 9.24
C ARG A 118 -10.53 6.80 9.74
N PRO A 119 -11.61 7.51 9.40
CA PRO A 119 -11.81 8.90 9.84
C PRO A 119 -12.09 8.98 11.34
N GLY A 120 -12.04 10.21 11.88
CA GLY A 120 -12.61 10.51 13.20
C GLY A 120 -11.67 10.33 14.39
N ARG A 121 -10.42 9.90 14.20
CA ARG A 121 -9.44 9.90 15.29
C ARG A 121 -8.93 11.33 15.52
N ALA A 122 -9.47 11.99 16.55
CA ALA A 122 -8.99 13.28 17.01
C ALA A 122 -7.54 13.17 17.55
N VAL A 123 -6.77 14.23 17.35
CA VAL A 123 -5.47 14.46 17.97
C VAL A 123 -5.73 15.19 19.27
N ASP A 124 -5.29 14.62 20.39
CA ASP A 124 -5.43 15.27 21.69
C ASP A 124 -4.53 16.51 21.79
N ARG A 125 -4.84 17.39 22.74
CA ARG A 125 -4.14 18.68 22.91
C ARG A 125 -2.65 18.50 23.15
N VAL A 126 -2.24 17.52 23.95
CA VAL A 126 -0.82 17.29 24.27
C VAL A 126 -0.06 16.88 23.01
N THR A 127 -0.64 15.97 22.22
CA THR A 127 -0.08 15.58 20.93
C THR A 127 -0.05 16.75 19.93
N ALA A 128 -1.06 17.62 19.93
CA ALA A 128 -1.10 18.80 19.05
C ALA A 128 -0.03 19.85 19.44
N GLU A 129 0.19 20.06 20.74
CA GLU A 129 1.28 20.91 21.25
C GLU A 129 2.65 20.34 20.84
N HIS A 130 2.89 19.04 21.06
CA HIS A 130 4.13 18.38 20.65
C HIS A 130 4.35 18.43 19.14
N LEU A 131 3.31 18.18 18.34
CA LEU A 131 3.39 18.27 16.88
C LEU A 131 3.79 19.69 16.44
N PHE A 132 3.28 20.73 17.10
CA PHE A 132 3.66 22.11 16.80
C PHE A 132 5.14 22.37 17.08
N GLU A 133 5.70 21.81 18.16
CA GLU A 133 7.14 21.89 18.46
C GLU A 133 7.98 21.16 17.39
N VAL A 134 7.54 19.96 16.99
CA VAL A 134 8.19 19.20 15.90
C VAL A 134 8.19 20.00 14.59
N ILE A 135 7.08 20.66 14.25
CA ILE A 135 6.99 21.51 13.05
C ILE A 135 8.00 22.67 13.13
N ASN A 136 8.08 23.36 14.27
CA ASN A 136 8.95 24.54 14.42
C ASN A 136 10.43 24.19 14.55
N SER A 137 10.77 22.97 14.98
CA SER A 137 12.15 22.48 15.02
C SER A 137 12.71 22.08 13.66
N ARG A 138 11.87 21.98 12.61
CA ARG A 138 12.25 21.51 11.27
C ARG A 138 11.91 22.55 10.20
N GLU A 139 12.93 23.28 9.75
CA GLU A 139 12.76 24.41 8.83
C GLU A 139 12.10 24.02 7.49
N ASP A 140 12.44 22.86 6.93
CA ASP A 140 11.89 22.36 5.67
C ASP A 140 10.38 22.07 5.79
N VAL A 141 9.96 21.47 6.91
CA VAL A 141 8.57 21.18 7.25
C VAL A 141 7.79 22.48 7.44
N LEU A 142 8.31 23.41 8.25
CA LEU A 142 7.71 24.72 8.49
C LEU A 142 7.48 25.47 7.17
N ARG A 143 8.52 25.60 6.33
CA ARG A 143 8.44 26.24 5.01
C ARG A 143 7.45 25.55 4.09
N ARG A 144 7.32 24.22 4.15
CA ARG A 144 6.34 23.45 3.37
C ARG A 144 4.91 23.78 3.79
N LEU A 145 4.63 23.82 5.09
CA LEU A 145 3.29 24.10 5.62
C LEU A 145 2.86 25.54 5.38
N ILE A 146 3.76 26.52 5.51
CA ILE A 146 3.48 27.92 5.20
C ILE A 146 3.10 28.07 3.72
N ARG A 147 3.90 27.50 2.80
CA ARG A 147 3.64 27.58 1.35
C ARG A 147 2.32 26.95 0.92
N ARG A 148 1.80 25.99 1.69
CA ARG A 148 0.51 25.32 1.43
C ARG A 148 -0.66 25.91 2.21
N CYS A 149 -0.45 27.04 2.91
CA CYS A 149 -1.45 27.65 3.80
C CYS A 149 -1.99 26.68 4.87
N ALA A 150 -1.17 25.69 5.26
CA ALA A 150 -1.54 24.65 6.21
C ALA A 150 -0.99 24.91 7.61
N TYR A 151 -0.11 25.90 7.81
CA TYR A 151 0.51 26.16 9.11
C TYR A 151 -0.48 26.66 10.17
N LEU A 152 -1.44 27.52 9.78
CA LEU A 152 -2.37 28.17 10.72
C LEU A 152 -3.20 27.16 11.53
N LYS A 153 -3.65 26.06 10.93
CA LYS A 153 -4.43 25.04 11.65
C LYS A 153 -3.67 24.39 12.81
N TYR A 154 -2.34 24.32 12.74
CA TYR A 154 -1.51 23.79 13.82
C TYR A 154 -1.35 24.80 14.97
N VAL A 155 -1.34 26.10 14.64
CA VAL A 155 -1.39 27.17 15.65
C VAL A 155 -2.72 27.13 16.41
N GLU A 156 -3.84 27.11 15.68
CA GLU A 156 -5.19 27.03 16.24
C GLU A 156 -5.36 25.79 17.13
N ALA A 157 -4.85 24.64 16.67
CA ALA A 157 -4.94 23.40 17.41
C ALA A 157 -4.15 23.41 18.72
N ARG A 158 -2.95 23.99 18.71
CA ARG A 158 -2.14 24.18 19.91
C ARG A 158 -2.84 25.10 20.93
N LEU A 159 -3.51 26.15 20.47
CA LEU A 159 -4.26 27.05 21.33
C LEU A 159 -5.52 26.41 21.90
N GLY A 160 -6.05 25.37 21.22
CA GLY A 160 -7.29 24.69 21.59
C GLY A 160 -8.51 25.22 20.82
N ASP A 161 -8.30 26.13 19.87
CA ASP A 161 -9.36 26.73 19.05
C ASP A 161 -9.85 25.79 17.93
N ARG A 162 -9.10 24.72 17.66
CA ARG A 162 -9.40 23.72 16.64
C ARG A 162 -9.04 22.32 17.10
N THR A 163 -9.88 21.34 16.79
CA THR A 163 -9.51 19.92 16.86
C THR A 163 -8.87 19.48 15.55
N LEU A 164 -7.67 18.92 15.59
CA LEU A 164 -7.06 18.23 14.45
C LEU A 164 -7.53 16.78 14.41
N PHE A 165 -7.73 16.27 13.20
CA PHE A 165 -7.94 14.85 12.97
C PHE A 165 -6.70 14.19 12.36
N ALA A 166 -6.53 12.92 12.68
CA ALA A 166 -5.31 12.21 12.34
C ALA A 166 -5.19 11.92 10.82
N ASP A 167 -6.28 11.97 10.04
CA ASP A 167 -6.24 11.98 8.57
C ASP A 167 -5.80 13.34 8.02
N GLU A 168 -6.17 14.45 8.67
CA GLU A 168 -5.77 15.80 8.25
C GLU A 168 -4.27 16.02 8.40
N ILE A 169 -3.68 15.60 9.52
CA ILE A 169 -2.23 15.74 9.75
C ILE A 169 -1.44 14.78 8.85
N LEU A 170 -2.01 13.62 8.49
CA LEU A 170 -1.37 12.67 7.59
C LEU A 170 -1.28 13.19 6.16
N LYS A 171 -2.28 13.96 5.69
CA LYS A 171 -2.21 14.67 4.40
C LYS A 171 -1.00 15.61 4.33
N ASP A 172 -0.60 16.16 5.48
CA ASP A 172 0.55 17.04 5.59
C ASP A 172 1.86 16.31 5.90
N GLY A 173 1.84 14.99 6.01
CA GLY A 173 3.00 14.14 6.24
C GLY A 173 3.26 13.82 7.72
N PHE A 174 2.25 13.87 8.59
CA PHE A 174 2.41 13.47 10.00
C PHE A 174 1.61 12.21 10.32
N CYS A 175 2.30 11.15 10.75
CA CYS A 175 1.65 9.96 11.27
C CYS A 175 1.50 10.08 12.79
N LEU A 176 0.28 9.87 13.30
CA LEU A 176 0.00 9.97 14.74
C LEU A 176 0.91 9.08 15.60
N ASN A 177 1.28 7.91 15.10
CA ASN A 177 2.12 6.95 15.83
C ASN A 177 3.63 7.24 15.70
N MET A 178 4.00 8.26 14.92
CA MET A 178 5.38 8.64 14.64
C MET A 178 5.49 10.16 14.48
N ILE A 179 4.92 10.90 15.43
CA ILE A 179 4.73 12.36 15.28
C ILE A 179 6.06 13.12 15.14
N GLU A 180 7.13 12.58 15.71
CA GLU A 180 8.49 13.13 15.67
C GLU A 180 9.22 12.87 14.35
N THR A 181 8.64 12.06 13.46
CA THR A 181 9.24 11.65 12.18
C THR A 181 8.33 12.10 11.03
N PRO A 182 8.44 13.37 10.60
CA PRO A 182 7.70 13.88 9.45
C PRO A 182 8.03 13.10 8.18
N LEU A 183 6.97 12.73 7.48
CA LEU A 183 6.97 12.08 6.18
C LEU A 183 6.77 13.12 5.08
N CYS A 184 6.78 12.64 3.84
CA CYS A 184 6.24 13.41 2.72
C CYS A 184 4.69 13.50 2.82
N PRO A 185 4.08 14.55 2.25
CA PRO A 185 2.63 14.67 2.19
C PRO A 185 2.03 13.51 1.38
N LEU A 186 0.96 12.88 1.90
CA LEU A 186 0.31 11.74 1.28
C LEU A 186 -1.08 12.09 0.74
N LYS A 187 -1.52 11.39 -0.31
CA LYS A 187 -2.93 11.40 -0.73
C LYS A 187 -3.73 10.48 0.21
N VAL A 188 -4.35 11.09 1.22
CA VAL A 188 -5.16 10.36 2.22
C VAL A 188 -6.62 10.32 1.78
N VAL A 189 -7.19 9.12 1.80
CA VAL A 189 -8.61 8.85 1.51
C VAL A 189 -9.27 8.26 2.76
N THR A 190 -10.48 8.68 3.09
CA THR A 190 -11.22 8.19 4.27
C THR A 190 -12.36 7.26 3.91
N ASN A 191 -12.86 7.33 2.66
CA ASN A 191 -13.82 6.39 2.12
C ASN A 191 -13.10 5.11 1.63
N LEU A 192 -13.46 3.95 2.16
CA LEU A 192 -12.76 2.70 1.84
C LEU A 192 -13.00 2.26 0.40
N GLN A 193 -14.23 2.38 -0.10
CA GLN A 193 -14.59 2.05 -1.50
C GLN A 193 -13.76 2.86 -2.49
N GLU A 194 -13.74 4.19 -2.35
CA GLU A 194 -12.92 5.10 -3.19
C GLU A 194 -11.44 4.70 -3.17
N ALA A 195 -10.95 4.23 -2.01
CA ALA A 195 -9.57 3.86 -1.85
C ALA A 195 -9.19 2.54 -2.56
N VAL A 196 -10.12 1.58 -2.72
CA VAL A 196 -9.77 0.21 -3.14
C VAL A 196 -10.42 -0.26 -4.44
N TRP A 197 -11.48 0.40 -4.92
CA TRP A 197 -12.28 -0.10 -6.04
C TRP A 197 -11.46 -0.31 -7.33
N ASP A 198 -10.58 0.64 -7.66
CA ASP A 198 -9.70 0.61 -8.85
C ASP A 198 -8.23 0.32 -8.53
N ALA A 199 -7.90 -0.16 -7.32
CA ALA A 199 -6.52 -0.41 -6.95
C ALA A 199 -5.93 -1.62 -7.67
N ASP A 200 -4.79 -1.48 -8.33
CA ASP A 200 -4.05 -2.59 -8.94
C ASP A 200 -3.24 -3.35 -7.86
N ILE A 201 -2.65 -2.59 -6.92
CA ILE A 201 -1.90 -3.12 -5.77
C ILE A 201 -2.49 -2.58 -4.47
N VAL A 202 -2.73 -3.47 -3.52
CA VAL A 202 -3.29 -3.18 -2.20
C VAL A 202 -2.27 -3.58 -1.13
N VAL A 203 -1.78 -2.62 -0.36
CA VAL A 203 -0.84 -2.86 0.73
C VAL A 203 -1.62 -2.94 2.04
N ASN A 204 -1.70 -4.11 2.67
CA ASN A 204 -2.32 -4.26 3.99
C ASN A 204 -1.33 -3.80 5.08
N GLY A 205 -1.54 -2.58 5.58
CA GLY A 205 -0.85 -1.99 6.73
C GLY A 205 -1.65 -2.02 8.03
N LEU A 206 -2.74 -2.80 8.10
CA LEU A 206 -3.55 -2.97 9.30
C LEU A 206 -2.85 -3.87 10.32
N PRO A 207 -3.19 -3.76 11.61
CA PRO A 207 -2.91 -4.84 12.55
C PRO A 207 -3.66 -6.11 12.12
N SER A 208 -3.10 -7.28 12.46
CA SER A 208 -3.72 -8.58 12.12
C SER A 208 -5.14 -8.73 12.70
N THR A 209 -5.41 -8.12 13.86
CA THR A 209 -6.72 -8.12 14.51
C THR A 209 -7.82 -7.42 13.72
N GLU A 210 -7.48 -6.50 12.82
CA GLU A 210 -8.45 -5.77 11.98
C GLU A 210 -8.46 -6.26 10.53
N THR A 211 -7.48 -7.11 10.15
CA THR A 211 -7.31 -7.52 8.75
C THR A 211 -8.54 -8.26 8.22
N GLY A 212 -9.13 -9.18 8.99
CA GLY A 212 -10.31 -9.94 8.56
C GLY A 212 -11.51 -9.02 8.26
N GLU A 213 -11.92 -8.22 9.24
CA GLU A 213 -13.09 -7.32 9.16
C GLU A 213 -12.98 -6.35 7.98
N VAL A 214 -11.85 -5.65 7.83
CA VAL A 214 -11.69 -4.66 6.77
C VAL A 214 -11.63 -5.32 5.39
N PHE A 215 -10.96 -6.46 5.26
CA PHE A 215 -10.90 -7.15 3.96
C PHE A 215 -12.24 -7.80 3.60
N GLU A 216 -13.07 -8.16 4.57
CA GLU A 216 -14.45 -8.60 4.31
C GLU A 216 -15.29 -7.46 3.73
N GLU A 217 -15.19 -6.24 4.27
CA GLU A 217 -15.82 -5.05 3.68
C GLU A 217 -15.30 -4.77 2.26
N ILE A 218 -13.97 -4.82 2.07
CA ILE A 218 -13.33 -4.63 0.75
C ILE A 218 -13.85 -5.64 -0.28
N SER A 219 -14.13 -6.89 0.13
CA SER A 219 -14.64 -7.94 -0.76
C SER A 219 -15.88 -7.50 -1.53
N HIS A 220 -16.72 -6.66 -0.92
CA HIS A 220 -17.96 -6.19 -1.52
C HIS A 220 -17.73 -5.27 -2.73
N TYR A 221 -16.61 -4.55 -2.74
CA TYR A 221 -16.23 -3.65 -3.83
C TYR A 221 -15.48 -4.36 -4.95
N TRP A 222 -15.00 -5.59 -4.73
CA TRP A 222 -14.23 -6.35 -5.71
C TRP A 222 -15.04 -7.41 -6.46
N LYS A 223 -16.30 -7.67 -6.08
CA LYS A 223 -17.15 -8.69 -6.71
C LYS A 223 -17.29 -8.54 -8.23
N GLU A 224 -17.27 -7.30 -8.73
CA GLU A 224 -17.48 -6.99 -10.14
C GLU A 224 -16.17 -6.78 -10.91
N ARG A 225 -15.01 -6.98 -10.26
CA ARG A 225 -13.71 -6.77 -10.92
C ARG A 225 -13.39 -7.95 -11.84
N VAL A 226 -12.94 -7.61 -13.04
CA VAL A 226 -12.43 -8.59 -14.02
C VAL A 226 -11.09 -9.19 -13.55
N THR A 227 -10.24 -8.37 -12.94
CA THR A 227 -8.91 -8.77 -12.45
C THR A 227 -8.80 -8.60 -10.95
N ALA A 228 -8.30 -9.64 -10.28
CA ALA A 228 -7.99 -9.60 -8.85
C ALA A 228 -6.75 -8.73 -8.61
N PRO A 229 -6.74 -7.84 -7.59
CA PRO A 229 -5.57 -7.05 -7.26
C PRO A 229 -4.46 -7.91 -6.68
N ILE A 230 -3.23 -7.41 -6.74
CA ILE A 230 -2.13 -7.93 -5.91
C ILE A 230 -2.26 -7.35 -4.51
N VAL A 231 -2.16 -8.19 -3.50
CA VAL A 231 -2.16 -7.76 -2.09
C VAL A 231 -0.78 -7.99 -1.47
N ILE A 232 -0.19 -6.95 -0.88
CA ILE A 232 1.06 -7.05 -0.12
C ILE A 232 0.74 -6.83 1.35
N SER A 233 0.79 -7.88 2.15
CA SER A 233 0.50 -7.80 3.58
C SER A 233 1.75 -7.50 4.39
N LEU A 234 1.69 -6.39 5.13
CA LEU A 234 2.68 -5.99 6.11
C LEU A 234 2.30 -6.43 7.54
N ALA A 235 1.08 -6.96 7.70
CA ALA A 235 0.49 -7.28 8.99
C ALA A 235 1.28 -8.38 9.69
N LYS A 236 1.61 -8.15 10.96
CA LYS A 236 2.22 -9.14 11.85
C LYS A 236 1.18 -9.67 12.83
N GLY A 237 1.29 -10.94 13.18
CA GLY A 237 0.39 -11.64 14.10
C GLY A 237 -0.35 -12.78 13.42
N ILE A 238 -1.23 -13.42 14.20
CA ILE A 238 -1.98 -14.61 13.81
C ILE A 238 -3.34 -14.62 14.50
N GLU A 239 -4.28 -15.35 13.93
CA GLU A 239 -5.53 -15.73 14.62
C GLU A 239 -5.53 -17.23 14.88
N ALA A 240 -6.02 -17.63 16.06
CA ALA A 240 -6.21 -19.03 16.41
C ALA A 240 -7.66 -19.43 16.13
N ALA A 241 -7.90 -20.19 15.06
CA ALA A 241 -9.21 -20.77 14.81
C ALA A 241 -9.32 -22.12 15.48
N LEU A 242 -10.33 -22.30 16.34
CA LEU A 242 -10.56 -23.52 17.11
C LEU A 242 -11.39 -24.58 16.36
N LYS A 243 -12.11 -24.17 15.31
CA LYS A 243 -13.01 -25.03 14.52
C LYS A 243 -12.66 -25.00 13.03
N PRO A 244 -12.91 -26.09 12.27
CA PRO A 244 -13.32 -27.42 12.76
C PRO A 244 -12.21 -28.16 13.51
N VAL A 245 -10.95 -27.79 13.28
CA VAL A 245 -9.78 -28.22 14.05
C VAL A 245 -8.92 -27.00 14.40
N PRO A 246 -8.25 -26.99 15.56
CA PRO A 246 -7.35 -25.92 15.95
C PRO A 246 -6.27 -25.67 14.89
N ARG A 247 -6.20 -24.45 14.38
CA ARG A 247 -5.18 -24.03 13.41
C ARG A 247 -4.86 -22.55 13.54
N ILE A 248 -3.64 -22.22 13.14
CA ILE A 248 -3.18 -20.85 13.01
C ILE A 248 -3.63 -20.32 11.65
N ILE A 249 -4.20 -19.12 11.65
CA ILE A 249 -4.54 -18.36 10.45
C ILE A 249 -3.58 -17.18 10.36
N THR A 250 -2.84 -17.11 9.25
CA THR A 250 -1.96 -15.97 8.94
C THR A 250 -2.76 -14.82 8.33
N PRO A 251 -2.26 -13.56 8.38
CA PRO A 251 -2.92 -12.43 7.74
C PRO A 251 -3.18 -12.64 6.24
N THR A 252 -2.28 -13.32 5.53
CA THR A 252 -2.48 -13.69 4.12
C THR A 252 -3.66 -14.65 3.93
N GLN A 253 -3.83 -15.62 4.83
CA GLN A 253 -4.99 -16.52 4.84
C GLN A 253 -6.29 -15.80 5.24
N MET A 254 -6.23 -14.79 6.12
CA MET A 254 -7.39 -13.95 6.44
C MET A 254 -7.85 -13.20 5.19
N ILE A 255 -6.93 -12.54 4.49
CA ILE A 255 -7.21 -11.82 3.24
C ILE A 255 -7.84 -12.74 2.20
N ASN A 256 -7.23 -13.91 1.95
CA ASN A 256 -7.74 -14.88 0.98
C ASN A 256 -9.18 -15.33 1.32
N ARG A 257 -9.45 -15.66 2.58
CA ARG A 257 -10.80 -16.10 3.01
C ARG A 257 -11.83 -14.99 2.95
N ALA A 258 -11.45 -13.76 3.30
CA ALA A 258 -12.35 -12.62 3.34
C ALA A 258 -12.72 -12.12 1.94
N THR A 259 -11.78 -12.18 0.99
CA THR A 259 -11.94 -11.57 -0.35
C THR A 259 -12.10 -12.54 -1.50
N GLY A 260 -11.66 -13.79 -1.32
CA GLY A 260 -11.51 -14.74 -2.42
C GLY A 260 -10.35 -14.42 -3.37
N VAL A 261 -9.51 -13.41 -3.08
CA VAL A 261 -8.31 -13.13 -3.89
C VAL A 261 -7.40 -14.37 -3.87
N PRO A 262 -6.94 -14.85 -5.03
CA PRO A 262 -6.09 -16.05 -5.10
C PRO A 262 -4.81 -15.89 -4.28
N MET A 263 -4.32 -16.99 -3.69
CA MET A 263 -3.17 -16.92 -2.77
C MET A 263 -1.88 -16.51 -3.48
N GLU A 264 -1.75 -16.84 -4.76
CA GLU A 264 -0.69 -16.39 -5.66
C GLU A 264 -0.61 -14.86 -5.80
N ASN A 265 -1.74 -14.16 -5.62
CA ASN A 265 -1.80 -12.70 -5.66
C ASN A 265 -1.57 -12.07 -4.28
N ILE A 266 -1.39 -12.86 -3.21
CA ILE A 266 -1.23 -12.37 -1.84
C ILE A 266 0.20 -12.63 -1.37
N LEU A 267 0.95 -11.55 -1.24
CA LEU A 267 2.30 -11.54 -0.73
C LEU A 267 2.35 -11.15 0.74
N TYR A 268 3.36 -11.64 1.43
CA TYR A 268 3.73 -11.21 2.78
C TYR A 268 5.06 -10.48 2.74
N LEU A 269 5.15 -9.31 3.36
CA LEU A 269 6.41 -8.60 3.60
C LEU A 269 6.69 -8.50 5.10
N GLY A 270 7.81 -9.06 5.53
CA GLY A 270 8.20 -9.09 6.94
C GLY A 270 9.70 -9.11 7.18
N GLY A 271 10.13 -8.64 8.35
CA GLY A 271 11.53 -8.60 8.78
C GLY A 271 11.72 -7.76 10.04
N PRO A 272 12.97 -7.55 10.49
CA PRO A 272 13.32 -6.48 11.43
C PRO A 272 13.20 -5.13 10.69
N ASN A 273 12.01 -4.54 10.78
CA ASN A 273 11.62 -3.39 9.96
C ASN A 273 10.90 -2.33 10.80
N ILE A 274 11.61 -1.73 11.77
CA ILE A 274 11.05 -0.64 12.58
C ILE A 274 10.81 0.57 11.67
N ALA A 275 9.61 1.14 11.77
CA ALA A 275 9.13 2.13 10.82
C ALA A 275 9.98 3.42 10.80
N SER A 276 10.34 3.93 11.98
CA SER A 276 11.19 5.12 12.11
C SER A 276 12.59 4.90 11.56
N GLU A 277 13.23 3.77 11.89
CA GLU A 277 14.56 3.40 11.41
C GLU A 277 14.60 3.36 9.88
N ILE A 278 13.59 2.71 9.28
CA ILE A 278 13.47 2.60 7.83
C ILE A 278 13.27 3.97 7.17
N HIS A 279 12.42 4.82 7.74
CA HIS A 279 12.23 6.19 7.21
C HIS A 279 13.51 7.03 7.33
N ASN A 280 14.25 6.86 8.43
CA ASN A 280 15.54 7.50 8.67
C ASN A 280 16.69 6.90 7.85
N LYS A 281 16.39 5.97 6.93
CA LYS A 281 17.35 5.31 6.03
C LYS A 281 18.38 4.48 6.77
N GLU A 282 18.06 4.05 7.99
CA GLU A 282 18.86 3.09 8.72
C GLU A 282 18.80 1.73 8.02
N TYR A 283 19.83 0.93 8.22
CA TYR A 283 19.92 -0.37 7.58
C TYR A 283 18.82 -1.29 8.11
N ALA A 284 17.98 -1.78 7.20
CA ALA A 284 16.93 -2.73 7.52
C ALA A 284 16.91 -3.89 6.52
N ASN A 285 16.49 -5.05 7.02
CA ASN A 285 16.26 -6.24 6.22
C ASN A 285 14.77 -6.55 6.20
N ALA A 286 14.25 -6.80 5.00
CA ALA A 286 12.89 -7.31 4.83
C ALA A 286 12.90 -8.48 3.86
N ARG A 287 11.90 -9.35 4.01
CA ARG A 287 11.64 -10.46 3.10
C ARG A 287 10.25 -10.32 2.54
N ILE A 288 10.12 -10.63 1.26
CA ILE A 288 8.83 -10.85 0.64
C ILE A 288 8.67 -12.35 0.36
N CYS A 289 7.47 -12.87 0.58
CA CYS A 289 7.11 -14.26 0.32
C CYS A 289 5.78 -14.30 -0.43
N GLY A 290 5.62 -15.20 -1.39
CA GLY A 290 4.36 -15.49 -2.09
C GLY A 290 3.99 -16.96 -1.99
N ALA A 291 2.89 -17.36 -2.63
CA ALA A 291 2.64 -18.77 -2.93
C ALA A 291 3.65 -19.19 -4.02
N ASP A 292 4.49 -20.17 -3.70
CA ASP A 292 5.69 -20.65 -4.40
C ASP A 292 7.00 -19.98 -3.96
#